data_AF-A0A2H3D0C3-F1
#
_entry.id   AF-A0A2H3D0C3-F1
#
_cell.length_a   1.000
_cell.length_b   1.000
_cell.length_c   1.000
_cell.angle_alpha   90.00
_cell.angle_beta   90.00
_cell.angle_gamma   90.00
#
_symmetry.space_group_name_H-M   'P 1'
#
loop_
_entity.id
_entity.type
_entity.pdbx_description
1 polymer ?
#
loop_
_entity_poly.entity_id
_entity_poly.type
_entity_poly.pdbx_seq_one_letter_code
_entity_poly.pdbx_strand_id
1 'polypeptide(L)'
;NIIVTSDHHCCLADFGLAKAVMTCGLGSYGDSTKGSVCWLASELLQFDASSNWHYMTSRDIYAFGCTMVKIFMGQVPFLDIILDMSVVFAVLQNDHRPTRPSHVELLYGSI
;
A
#
# COMPACT_ATOMS: atom_id res chain seq x y z
N ASN A 1 2.47 6.14 6.35
CA ASN A 1 1.91 6.50 7.67
C ASN A 1 2.54 5.70 8.80
N ILE A 2 3.87 5.74 8.90
CA ILE A 2 4.64 5.10 9.98
C ILE A 2 5.63 6.14 10.50
N ILE A 3 5.69 6.32 11.81
CA ILE A 3 6.63 7.18 12.51
C ILE A 3 7.54 6.27 13.35
N VAL A 4 8.81 6.63 13.48
CA VAL A 4 9.77 5.93 14.35
C VAL A 4 10.07 6.82 15.55
N THR A 5 9.85 6.30 16.76
CA THR A 5 10.16 7.03 18.00
C THR A 5 11.66 7.07 18.25
N SER A 6 12.11 7.90 19.20
CA SER A 6 13.51 7.94 19.65
C SER A 6 14.01 6.59 20.17
N ASP A 7 13.10 5.78 20.71
CA ASP A 7 13.39 4.45 21.26
C ASP A 7 13.30 3.34 20.22
N HIS A 8 13.37 3.69 18.93
CA HIS A 8 13.32 2.76 17.78
C HIS A 8 12.03 1.93 17.68
N HIS A 9 10.91 2.43 18.19
CA HIS A 9 9.60 1.81 17.99
C HIS A 9 8.87 2.40 16.79
N CYS A 10 8.36 1.52 15.92
CA CYS A 10 7.48 1.91 14.82
C CYS A 10 6.05 2.10 15.31
N CYS A 11 5.44 3.24 14.98
CA CYS A 11 4.07 3.58 15.31
C CYS A 11 3.28 3.94 14.05
N LEU A 12 2.04 3.47 13.94
CA LEU A 12 1.12 3.94 12.89
C LEU A 12 0.63 5.35 13.22
N ALA A 13 0.46 6.16 12.18
CA ALA A 13 -0.04 7.52 12.28
C ALA A 13 -1.12 7.78 11.21
N ASP A 14 -1.69 8.99 11.20
CA ASP A 14 -2.62 9.44 10.17
C ASP A 14 -3.80 8.48 9.94
N PHE A 15 -4.73 8.49 10.90
CA PHE A 15 -5.96 7.69 10.89
C PHE A 15 -7.12 8.40 10.17
N GLY A 16 -6.86 9.44 9.36
CA GLY A 16 -7.90 10.23 8.70
C GLY A 16 -8.78 9.42 7.73
N LEU A 17 -8.27 8.30 7.22
CA LEU A 17 -8.98 7.36 6.34
C LEU A 17 -9.34 6.03 7.03
N ALA A 18 -9.05 5.89 8.33
CA ALA A 18 -9.37 4.68 9.06
C ALA A 18 -10.89 4.49 9.17
N LYS A 19 -11.33 3.23 9.10
CA LYS A 19 -12.75 2.86 9.22
C LYS A 19 -12.90 1.80 10.30
N ALA A 20 -13.81 2.01 11.23
CA ALA A 20 -14.16 1.01 12.22
C ALA A 20 -14.98 -0.10 11.56
N VAL A 21 -14.59 -1.36 11.77
CA VAL A 21 -15.25 -2.56 11.21
C VAL A 21 -16.49 -2.93 12.03
N MET A 22 -17.35 -1.95 12.35
CA MET A 22 -18.53 -2.13 13.21
C MET A 22 -19.85 -1.77 12.53
N THR A 23 -19.95 -1.94 11.22
CA THR A 23 -21.14 -1.68 10.38
C THR A 23 -21.32 -0.22 9.93
N CYS A 24 -21.69 -0.08 8.66
CA CYS A 24 -22.35 1.07 8.01
C CYS A 24 -21.54 2.33 7.67
N GLY A 25 -21.36 2.55 6.37
CA GLY A 25 -21.23 3.88 5.78
C GLY A 25 -20.42 3.86 4.49
N LEU A 26 -21.08 4.14 3.36
CA LEU A 26 -20.43 4.40 2.06
C LEU A 26 -19.44 5.54 2.25
N GLY A 27 -18.18 5.20 2.52
CA GLY A 27 -17.12 6.16 2.68
C GLY A 27 -16.71 6.66 1.32
N SER A 28 -16.85 7.96 1.06
CA SER A 28 -16.10 8.62 0.00
C SER A 28 -14.62 8.34 0.25
N TYR A 29 -14.01 7.55 -0.63
CA TYR A 29 -12.56 7.43 -0.70
C TYR A 29 -12.06 8.82 -1.07
N GLY A 30 -11.44 9.50 -0.11
CA GLY A 30 -10.99 10.88 -0.29
C GLY A 30 -10.14 10.98 -1.55
N ASP A 31 -10.39 12.04 -2.32
CA ASP A 31 -9.64 12.47 -3.51
C ASP A 31 -8.20 12.82 -3.13
N SER A 32 -7.44 11.80 -2.77
CA SER A 32 -6.15 11.92 -2.15
C SER A 32 -5.31 10.75 -2.63
N THR A 33 -4.52 11.00 -3.67
CA THR A 33 -3.06 11.16 -3.51
C THR A 33 -2.37 10.84 -4.82
N LYS A 34 -1.98 11.89 -5.55
CA LYS A 34 -0.76 11.80 -6.35
C LYS A 34 0.34 11.29 -5.41
N GLY A 35 0.84 10.08 -5.64
CA GLY A 35 1.93 9.50 -4.87
C GLY A 35 1.63 8.33 -3.92
N SER A 36 0.37 7.93 -3.64
CA SER A 36 0.09 6.68 -2.87
C SER A 36 -0.46 5.53 -3.72
N VAL A 37 -0.56 5.73 -5.04
CA VAL A 37 -1.11 4.72 -5.97
C VAL A 37 -0.36 3.38 -5.89
N CYS A 38 0.95 3.41 -5.64
CA CYS A 38 1.78 2.21 -5.48
C CYS A 38 1.44 1.34 -4.25
N TRP A 39 0.58 1.81 -3.34
CA TRP A 39 0.13 1.08 -2.15
C TRP A 39 -1.35 0.66 -2.24
N LEU A 40 -2.04 0.97 -3.34
CA LEU A 40 -3.46 0.61 -3.51
C LEU A 40 -3.59 -0.81 -4.03
N ALA A 41 -4.32 -1.64 -3.28
CA ALA A 41 -4.62 -3.00 -3.67
C ALA A 41 -5.58 -3.05 -4.88
N SER A 42 -5.52 -4.12 -5.68
CA SER A 42 -6.35 -4.27 -6.87
C SER A 42 -7.86 -4.20 -6.57
N GLU A 43 -8.30 -4.73 -5.45
CA GLU A 43 -9.71 -4.68 -5.01
C GLU A 43 -10.20 -3.25 -4.70
N LEU A 44 -9.30 -2.32 -4.39
CA LEU A 44 -9.62 -0.92 -4.14
C LEU A 44 -9.62 -0.12 -5.45
N LEU A 45 -8.84 -0.57 -6.43
CA LEU A 45 -8.76 0.01 -7.77
C LEU A 45 -9.90 -0.47 -8.68
N GLN A 46 -10.47 -1.65 -8.40
CA GLN A 46 -11.69 -2.13 -9.05
C GLN A 46 -12.86 -1.27 -8.57
N PHE A 47 -13.22 -0.29 -9.38
CA PHE A 47 -14.39 0.58 -9.17
C PHE A 47 -15.68 -0.19 -9.49
N ASP A 48 -15.96 -1.25 -8.75
CA ASP A 48 -17.29 -1.85 -8.73
C ASP A 48 -18.08 -1.27 -7.57
N ALA A 49 -19.29 -0.79 -7.86
CA ALA A 49 -20.24 -0.25 -6.88
C ALA A 49 -20.67 -1.32 -5.85
N SER A 50 -20.33 -2.58 -6.09
CA SER A 50 -20.52 -3.71 -5.18
C SER A 50 -19.36 -3.95 -4.20
N SER A 51 -18.30 -3.11 -4.22
CA SER A 51 -17.04 -3.29 -3.48
C SER A 51 -17.27 -3.88 -2.09
N ASN A 52 -17.05 -5.20 -2.02
CA ASN A 52 -17.37 -5.99 -0.85
C ASN A 52 -16.47 -5.55 0.30
N TRP A 53 -17.07 -5.05 1.38
CA TRP A 53 -16.38 -4.61 2.59
C TRP A 53 -15.55 -5.70 3.27
N HIS A 54 -15.68 -6.95 2.81
CA HIS A 54 -14.87 -8.10 3.22
C HIS A 54 -13.36 -7.93 2.97
N TYR A 55 -12.95 -7.01 2.08
CA TYR A 55 -11.54 -6.82 1.70
C TYR A 55 -10.82 -5.70 2.49
N MET A 56 -11.42 -5.15 3.55
CA MET A 56 -10.78 -4.08 4.34
C MET A 56 -9.45 -4.49 4.98
N THR A 57 -9.30 -5.75 5.38
CA THR A 57 -8.04 -6.24 5.95
C THR A 57 -7.02 -6.54 4.84
N SER A 58 -7.46 -7.07 3.69
CA SER A 58 -6.53 -7.44 2.60
C SER A 58 -5.87 -6.23 1.97
N ARG A 59 -6.57 -5.09 1.84
CA ARG A 59 -5.98 -3.84 1.37
C ARG A 59 -4.84 -3.35 2.28
N ASP A 60 -4.99 -3.47 3.59
CA ASP A 60 -4.00 -2.99 4.56
C ASP A 60 -2.78 -3.92 4.55
N ILE A 61 -2.99 -5.23 4.35
CA ILE A 61 -1.93 -6.23 4.14
C ILE A 61 -1.15 -5.94 2.86
N TYR A 62 -1.82 -5.61 1.76
CA TYR A 62 -1.17 -5.26 0.50
C TYR A 62 -0.28 -4.02 0.66
N ALA A 63 -0.84 -2.95 1.25
CA ALA A 63 -0.11 -1.72 1.51
C ALA A 63 1.11 -1.98 2.43
N PHE A 64 0.95 -2.81 3.47
CA PHE A 64 2.05 -3.24 4.32
C PHE A 64 3.15 -3.97 3.53
N GLY A 65 2.79 -4.89 2.63
CA GLY A 65 3.76 -5.58 1.76
C GLY A 65 4.56 -4.60 0.90
N CYS A 66 3.89 -3.63 0.28
CA CYS A 66 4.53 -2.54 -0.48
C CYS A 66 5.46 -1.68 0.40
N THR A 67 5.07 -1.42 1.66
CA THR A 67 5.94 -0.74 2.62
C THR A 67 7.19 -1.54 2.96
N MET A 68 7.09 -2.86 3.13
CA MET A 68 8.26 -3.70 3.39
C MET A 68 9.22 -3.69 2.21
N VAL A 69 8.70 -3.77 0.97
CA VAL A 69 9.51 -3.64 -0.25
C VAL A 69 10.28 -2.31 -0.23
N LYS A 70 9.61 -1.21 0.10
CA LYS A 70 10.26 0.11 0.20
C LYS A 70 11.36 0.17 1.26
N ILE A 71 11.12 -0.43 2.43
CA ILE A 71 12.09 -0.44 3.53
C ILE A 71 13.33 -1.26 3.14
N PHE A 72 13.14 -2.45 2.58
CA PHE A 72 14.25 -3.34 2.27
C PHE A 72 15.03 -2.95 1.02
N MET A 73 14.37 -2.41 0.00
CA MET A 73 15.02 -2.00 -1.25
C MET A 73 15.48 -0.54 -1.24
N GLY A 74 15.02 0.28 -0.29
CA GLY A 74 15.27 1.73 -0.27
C GLY A 74 14.61 2.51 -1.42
N GLN A 75 13.73 1.85 -2.19
CA GLN A 75 13.10 2.38 -3.40
C GLN A 75 11.57 2.32 -3.28
N VAL A 76 10.86 3.23 -3.93
CA VAL A 76 9.39 3.14 -3.95
C VAL A 76 8.93 1.92 -4.76
N PRO A 77 7.81 1.27 -4.39
CA PRO A 77 7.25 0.20 -5.20
C PRO A 77 6.92 0.73 -6.60
N PHE A 78 7.15 -0.08 -7.64
CA PHE A 78 6.95 0.30 -9.05
C PHE A 78 7.80 1.50 -9.50
N LEU A 79 9.03 1.64 -8.99
CA LEU A 79 9.95 2.75 -9.34
C LEU A 79 10.16 2.90 -10.86
N ASP A 80 10.05 1.81 -11.61
CA ASP A 80 10.19 1.73 -13.07
C ASP A 80 8.99 2.30 -13.84
N ILE A 81 7.86 2.56 -13.17
CA ILE A 81 6.63 3.07 -13.78
C ILE A 81 6.44 4.54 -13.40
N ILE A 82 6.51 5.42 -14.40
CA ILE A 82 6.48 6.89 -14.20
C ILE A 82 5.07 7.43 -13.98
N LEU A 83 4.05 6.80 -14.61
CA LEU A 83 2.68 7.29 -14.60
C LEU A 83 1.82 6.49 -13.62
N ASP A 84 1.14 7.18 -12.72
CA ASP A 84 0.20 6.58 -11.76
C ASP A 84 -0.83 5.66 -12.45
N MET A 85 -1.38 6.08 -13.60
CA MET A 85 -2.33 5.26 -14.37
C MET A 85 -1.71 3.97 -14.91
N SER A 86 -0.41 3.97 -15.23
CA SER A 86 0.30 2.76 -15.66
C SER A 86 0.51 1.80 -14.50
N VAL A 87 0.72 2.29 -13.27
CA VAL A 87 0.75 1.45 -12.06
C VAL A 87 -0.63 0.82 -11.83
N VAL A 88 -1.70 1.62 -11.91
CA VAL A 88 -3.08 1.11 -11.79
C VAL A 88 -3.35 0.00 -12.81
N PHE A 89 -3.01 0.22 -14.07
CA PHE A 89 -3.20 -0.77 -15.12
C PHE A 89 -2.37 -2.04 -14.87
N ALA A 90 -1.11 -1.91 -14.46
CA ALA A 90 -0.25 -3.04 -14.15
C ALA A 90 -0.80 -3.87 -12.98
N VAL A 91 -1.28 -3.23 -11.92
CA VAL A 91 -1.84 -3.88 -10.73
C VAL A 91 -3.19 -4.55 -11.03
N LEU A 92 -4.07 -3.90 -11.80
CA LEU A 92 -5.41 -4.39 -12.11
C LEU A 92 -5.43 -5.48 -13.19
N GLN A 93 -4.75 -5.25 -14.31
CA GLN A 93 -4.90 -6.06 -15.52
C GLN A 93 -3.84 -7.16 -15.62
N ASN A 94 -2.63 -6.88 -15.14
CA ASN A 94 -1.49 -7.80 -15.27
C ASN A 94 -1.16 -8.52 -13.96
N ASP A 95 -1.95 -8.30 -12.90
CA ASP A 95 -1.66 -8.76 -11.54
C ASP A 95 -0.22 -8.45 -11.10
N HIS A 96 0.36 -7.36 -11.60
CA HIS A 96 1.75 -7.01 -11.33
C HIS A 96 1.88 -6.64 -9.85
N ARG A 97 2.92 -7.17 -9.20
CA ARG A 97 3.25 -6.92 -7.79
C ARG A 97 4.70 -6.43 -7.70
N PRO A 98 5.03 -5.58 -6.71
CA PRO A 98 6.42 -5.17 -6.50
C PRO A 98 7.32 -6.39 -6.30
N THR A 99 8.52 -6.34 -6.86
CA THR A 99 9.51 -7.41 -6.73
C THR A 99 9.76 -7.72 -5.28
N ARG A 100 9.66 -9.01 -4.91
CA ARG A 100 9.95 -9.46 -3.55
C ARG A 100 11.45 -9.27 -3.29
N PRO A 101 11.85 -8.61 -2.17
CA PRO A 101 13.26 -8.49 -1.80
C PRO A 101 13.88 -9.87 -1.64
N SER A 102 15.06 -10.07 -2.22
CA SER A 102 15.82 -11.30 -2.07
C SER A 102 16.48 -11.35 -0.70
N HIS A 103 16.77 -12.55 -0.18
CA HIS A 103 17.38 -12.71 1.16
C HIS A 103 18.75 -12.00 1.28
N VAL A 104 19.43 -11.77 0.16
CA VAL A 104 20.74 -11.11 0.10
C VAL A 104 20.63 -9.60 0.34
N GLU A 105 19.58 -8.95 -0.15
CA GLU A 105 19.36 -7.50 0.05
C GLU A 105 19.04 -7.15 1.51
N LEU A 106 18.48 -8.11 2.27
CA LEU A 106 18.17 -7.94 3.69
C LEU A 106 19.42 -7.80 4.58
N LEU A 107 20.56 -8.37 4.15
CA LEU A 107 21.82 -8.36 4.91
C LEU A 107 22.63 -7.07 4.70
N TYR A 108 22.52 -6.42 3.55
CA TYR A 108 23.27 -5.19 3.23
C TYR A 108 22.71 -3.93 3.93
N GLY A 109 21.53 -4.01 4.55
CA GLY A 109 20.98 -2.95 5.42
C GLY A 109 21.48 -3.00 6.87
N SER A 110 22.29 -4.01 7.24
CA SER A 110 22.96 -4.09 8.55
C SER A 110 24.38 -3.54 8.44
N ILE A 111 24.51 -2.21 8.48
CA ILE A 111 25.79 -1.53 8.74
C ILE A 111 25.81 -1.09 10.20
#